data_AF-A0ABD5RR16-F1
#
_entry.id   AF-A0ABD5RR16-F1
#
_cell.length_a   1.000
_cell.length_b   1.000
_cell.length_c   1.000
_cell.angle_alpha   90.00
_cell.angle_beta   90.00
_cell.angle_gamma   90.00
#
_symmetry.space_group_name_H-M   'P 1'
#
loop_
_entity.id
_entity.type
_entity.pdbx_description
1 polymer ?
#
loop_
_entity_poly.entity_id
_entity_poly.type
_entity_poly.pdbx_seq_one_letter_code
_entity_poly.pdbx_strand_id
1 'polypeptide(L)'
;MSDDADSPDALVALVRALGPHCDAAYALLERPPTAVDEPGVPNPQAVWSDVESAFVPTWTGWTNENSQRRWHRTELPDHLDDLAALADLTRTGVGQWFLHTLALARDDEWVLVAVPHSRFVALSNASRVRAAASDALAPYYAALVDGEETLSWTDGDRTLTIRNGSICVDGDGSGHCWPLSRVEAVERVGERTVRLGWADRSHGPVRRAVGRLLRTPNPPERVVVPDEETRDTVADAIESFRASYEPS
;
A
#
# COMPACT_ATOMS: atom_id res chain seq x y z
N MET A 1 -0.36 -10.08 -16.39
CA MET A 1 -1.28 -9.24 -15.60
C MET A 1 -0.70 -9.17 -14.21
N SER A 2 -0.07 -8.05 -13.86
CA SER A 2 0.53 -7.84 -12.55
C SER A 2 -0.57 -7.59 -11.51
N ASP A 3 -0.28 -7.93 -10.26
CA ASP A 3 -1.08 -7.64 -9.07
C ASP A 3 -1.19 -6.12 -8.78
N ASP A 4 -1.00 -5.24 -9.78
CA ASP A 4 -1.01 -3.76 -9.64
C ASP A 4 -2.37 -3.13 -9.98
N ALA A 5 -3.39 -3.91 -10.35
CA ALA A 5 -4.69 -3.36 -10.75
C ALA A 5 -5.56 -2.92 -9.56
N ASP A 6 -5.32 -3.44 -8.35
CA ASP A 6 -6.18 -3.16 -7.17
C ASP A 6 -5.66 -1.98 -6.32
N SER A 7 -4.35 -1.74 -6.33
CA SER A 7 -3.70 -0.65 -5.56
C SER A 7 -4.16 0.78 -5.95
N PRO A 8 -4.50 1.08 -7.21
CA PRO A 8 -4.88 2.44 -7.59
C PRO A 8 -6.30 2.85 -7.24
N ASP A 9 -7.22 1.89 -7.17
CA ASP A 9 -8.60 2.18 -6.78
C ASP A 9 -8.69 2.53 -5.29
N ALA A 10 -7.79 1.99 -4.47
CA ALA A 10 -7.71 2.27 -3.04
C ALA A 10 -7.38 3.76 -2.76
N LEU A 11 -6.47 4.39 -3.51
CA LEU A 11 -6.14 5.80 -3.26
C LEU A 11 -7.32 6.73 -3.59
N VAL A 12 -8.01 6.49 -4.71
CA VAL A 12 -9.21 7.26 -5.08
C VAL A 12 -10.31 7.06 -4.03
N ALA A 13 -10.52 5.82 -3.57
CA ALA A 13 -11.49 5.51 -2.52
C ALA A 13 -11.17 6.25 -1.20
N LEU A 14 -9.90 6.23 -0.77
CA LEU A 14 -9.45 6.96 0.42
C LEU A 14 -9.62 8.47 0.27
N VAL A 15 -9.28 9.04 -0.90
CA VAL A 15 -9.50 10.47 -1.19
C VAL A 15 -10.97 10.83 -1.07
N ARG A 16 -11.86 10.05 -1.70
CA ARG A 16 -13.31 10.31 -1.68
C ARG A 16 -13.93 10.14 -0.30
N ALA A 17 -13.44 9.19 0.49
CA ALA A 17 -13.95 8.94 1.84
C ALA A 17 -13.46 9.96 2.87
N LEU A 18 -12.20 10.39 2.79
CA LEU A 18 -11.57 11.26 3.77
C LEU A 18 -11.64 12.75 3.42
N GLY A 19 -11.67 13.07 2.12
CA GLY A 19 -11.69 14.43 1.60
C GLY A 19 -12.82 15.31 2.17
N PRO A 20 -14.06 14.83 2.32
CA PRO A 20 -15.15 15.58 2.94
C PRO A 20 -14.93 15.98 4.41
N HIS A 21 -13.91 15.43 5.06
CA HIS A 21 -13.57 15.66 6.47
C HIS A 21 -12.27 16.44 6.67
N CYS A 22 -11.66 16.90 5.57
CA CYS A 22 -10.39 17.61 5.50
C CYS A 22 -10.62 19.05 5.00
N ASP A 23 -9.72 19.95 5.38
CA ASP A 23 -9.78 21.36 5.00
C ASP A 23 -8.88 21.64 3.79
N ALA A 24 -7.85 20.82 3.56
CA ALA A 24 -6.93 20.99 2.44
C ALA A 24 -6.36 19.66 1.93
N ALA A 25 -5.90 19.69 0.68
CA ALA A 25 -5.08 18.65 0.11
C ALA A 25 -3.81 19.22 -0.52
N TYR A 26 -2.77 18.38 -0.57
CA TYR A 26 -1.45 18.73 -1.06
C TYR A 26 -1.00 17.66 -2.06
N ALA A 27 -0.50 18.10 -3.21
CA ALA A 27 0.01 17.23 -4.25
C ALA A 27 1.44 17.64 -4.64
N LEU A 28 2.39 16.72 -4.56
CA LEU A 28 3.72 16.89 -5.13
C LEU A 28 3.70 16.37 -6.55
N LEU A 29 3.83 17.29 -7.51
CA LEU A 29 3.68 17.01 -8.93
C LEU A 29 5.00 17.20 -9.68
N GLU A 30 5.29 16.33 -10.64
CA GLU A 30 6.40 16.49 -11.59
C GLU A 30 6.18 17.70 -12.52
N ARG A 31 7.26 18.37 -12.94
CA ARG A 31 7.26 19.54 -13.82
C ARG A 31 8.17 19.35 -15.04
N PRO A 32 7.65 19.57 -16.26
CA PRO A 32 6.24 19.54 -16.66
C PRO A 32 5.69 18.11 -16.65
N PRO A 33 4.35 17.91 -16.59
CA PRO A 33 3.76 16.59 -16.82
C PRO A 33 4.23 16.02 -18.15
N THR A 34 4.82 14.83 -18.13
CA THR A 34 5.17 14.12 -19.36
C THR A 34 3.87 13.66 -20.02
N ALA A 35 3.63 14.10 -21.26
CA ALA A 35 2.52 13.60 -22.06
C ALA A 35 2.71 12.11 -22.34
N VAL A 36 1.65 11.34 -22.12
CA VAL A 36 1.61 9.93 -22.52
C VAL A 36 0.43 9.73 -23.45
N ASP A 37 0.74 9.22 -24.64
CA ASP A 37 -0.21 8.95 -25.71
C ASP A 37 -0.39 7.43 -25.85
N GLU A 38 -0.87 6.81 -24.77
CA GLU A 38 -1.18 5.39 -24.70
C GLU A 38 -2.71 5.20 -24.65
N PRO A 39 -3.29 4.44 -25.59
CA PRO A 39 -4.74 4.19 -25.60
C PRO A 39 -5.23 3.59 -24.27
N GLY A 40 -6.22 4.25 -23.66
CA GLY A 40 -6.80 3.82 -22.37
C GLY A 40 -6.02 4.24 -21.12
N VAL A 41 -4.94 5.00 -21.28
CA VAL A 41 -4.18 5.60 -20.18
C VAL A 41 -4.53 7.09 -20.09
N PRO A 42 -5.09 7.59 -18.97
CA PRO A 42 -5.30 9.01 -18.78
C PRO A 42 -3.99 9.79 -18.93
N ASN A 43 -4.00 10.79 -19.80
CA ASN A 43 -2.81 11.61 -20.07
C ASN A 43 -2.58 12.59 -18.90
N PRO A 44 -1.43 12.52 -18.18
CA PRO A 44 -1.19 13.38 -17.03
C PRO A 44 -1.20 14.88 -17.36
N GLN A 45 -0.75 15.26 -18.56
CA GLN A 45 -0.77 16.65 -19.01
C GLN A 45 -2.21 17.15 -19.25
N ALA A 46 -3.07 16.31 -19.83
CA ALA A 46 -4.46 16.66 -20.04
C ALA A 46 -5.19 16.83 -18.70
N VAL A 47 -5.07 15.85 -17.82
CA VAL A 47 -5.69 15.90 -16.48
C VAL A 47 -5.17 17.10 -15.69
N TRP A 48 -3.87 17.36 -15.69
CA TRP A 48 -3.32 18.56 -15.03
C TRP A 48 -3.90 19.84 -15.62
N SER A 49 -4.00 19.96 -16.94
CA SER A 49 -4.55 21.16 -17.58
C SER A 49 -6.01 21.42 -17.19
N ASP A 50 -6.79 20.36 -16.95
CA ASP A 50 -8.18 20.48 -16.54
C ASP A 50 -8.32 20.94 -15.09
N VAL A 51 -7.43 20.48 -14.20
CA VAL A 51 -7.53 20.74 -12.75
C VAL A 51 -6.62 21.85 -12.23
N GLU A 52 -5.61 22.28 -12.99
CA GLU A 52 -4.55 23.20 -12.53
C GLU A 52 -5.10 24.47 -11.86
N SER A 53 -6.24 24.98 -12.33
CA SER A 53 -6.89 26.18 -11.77
C SER A 53 -7.33 26.03 -10.30
N ALA A 54 -7.58 24.80 -9.83
CA ALA A 54 -7.92 24.47 -8.45
C ALA A 54 -6.69 24.39 -7.53
N PHE A 55 -5.48 24.43 -8.08
CA PHE A 55 -4.25 24.14 -7.35
C PHE A 55 -3.33 25.36 -7.29
N VAL A 56 -3.00 25.78 -6.07
CA VAL A 56 -2.05 26.87 -5.83
C VAL A 56 -0.67 26.30 -5.49
N PRO A 57 0.40 26.67 -6.20
CA PRO A 57 1.75 26.25 -5.84
C PRO A 57 2.10 26.66 -4.40
N THR A 58 2.60 25.72 -3.61
CA THR A 58 2.85 25.91 -2.16
C THR A 58 4.18 25.31 -1.74
N TRP A 59 4.50 25.41 -0.45
CA TRP A 59 5.60 24.72 0.21
C TRP A 59 5.11 24.07 1.50
N THR A 60 5.48 22.82 1.74
CA THR A 60 5.03 22.03 2.90
C THR A 60 6.12 21.84 3.96
N GLY A 61 7.33 22.37 3.74
CA GLY A 61 8.49 22.09 4.60
C GLY A 61 9.19 20.76 4.30
N TRP A 62 8.61 19.90 3.44
CA TRP A 62 9.22 18.62 3.06
C TRP A 62 10.28 18.79 1.98
N THR A 63 11.41 18.08 2.14
CA THR A 63 12.62 18.24 1.30
C THR A 63 12.59 17.43 0.00
N ASN A 64 11.44 16.88 -0.38
CA ASN A 64 11.28 16.11 -1.61
C ASN A 64 10.96 16.99 -2.84
N GLU A 65 10.89 18.31 -2.64
CA GLU A 65 10.84 19.29 -3.72
C GLU A 65 12.21 19.44 -4.39
N ASN A 66 12.24 19.56 -5.72
CA ASN A 66 13.46 19.80 -6.49
C ASN A 66 13.13 20.56 -7.78
N SER A 67 14.11 20.76 -8.67
CA SER A 67 13.88 21.47 -9.93
C SER A 67 12.82 20.84 -10.85
N GLN A 68 12.48 19.56 -10.62
CA GLN A 68 11.52 18.78 -11.39
C GLN A 68 10.21 18.54 -10.65
N ARG A 69 10.05 18.98 -9.39
CA ARG A 69 8.86 18.65 -8.59
C ARG A 69 8.45 19.84 -7.76
N ARG A 70 7.15 20.09 -7.63
CA ARG A 70 6.62 21.17 -6.79
C ARG A 70 5.35 20.76 -6.08
N TRP A 71 5.22 21.22 -4.85
CA TRP A 71 3.99 21.11 -4.07
C TRP A 71 2.93 22.08 -4.57
N HIS A 72 1.70 21.60 -4.60
CA HIS A 72 0.50 22.38 -4.84
C HIS A 72 -0.53 22.08 -3.76
N ARG A 73 -1.32 23.07 -3.39
CA ARG A 73 -2.41 22.98 -2.40
C ARG A 73 -3.73 23.26 -3.07
N THR A 74 -4.77 22.54 -2.66
CA THR A 74 -6.17 22.84 -2.98
C THR A 74 -7.03 22.80 -1.71
N GLU A 75 -8.12 23.54 -1.71
CA GLU A 75 -9.08 23.58 -0.60
C GLU A 75 -10.05 22.40 -0.69
N LEU A 76 -10.38 21.82 0.45
CA LEU A 76 -11.40 20.78 0.56
C LEU A 76 -12.58 21.26 1.41
N PRO A 77 -13.80 20.79 1.12
CA PRO A 77 -14.17 19.75 0.15
C PRO A 77 -14.40 20.25 -1.28
N ASP A 78 -14.28 21.56 -1.54
CA ASP A 78 -14.71 22.20 -2.80
C ASP A 78 -14.05 21.63 -4.05
N HIS A 79 -12.78 21.17 -3.95
CA HIS A 79 -12.02 20.60 -5.06
C HIS A 79 -11.79 19.08 -4.94
N LEU A 80 -12.72 18.37 -4.30
CA LEU A 80 -12.59 16.93 -4.09
C LEU A 80 -12.55 16.15 -5.42
N ASP A 81 -13.35 16.53 -6.41
CA ASP A 81 -13.35 15.84 -7.71
C ASP A 81 -12.08 16.11 -8.52
N ASP A 82 -11.53 17.33 -8.44
CA ASP A 82 -10.24 17.70 -9.04
C ASP A 82 -9.10 16.86 -8.44
N LEU A 83 -9.10 16.70 -7.11
CA LEU A 83 -8.12 15.87 -6.41
C LEU A 83 -8.30 14.38 -6.73
N ALA A 84 -9.54 13.90 -6.82
CA ALA A 84 -9.82 12.51 -7.20
C ALA A 84 -9.36 12.21 -8.63
N ALA A 85 -9.47 13.16 -9.56
CA ALA A 85 -8.94 13.03 -10.92
C ALA A 85 -7.41 12.89 -10.93
N LEU A 86 -6.69 13.64 -10.08
CA LEU A 86 -5.25 13.45 -9.91
C LEU A 86 -4.90 12.09 -9.30
N ALA A 87 -5.64 11.64 -8.28
CA ALA A 87 -5.45 10.32 -7.70
C ALA A 87 -5.71 9.21 -8.73
N ASP A 88 -6.68 9.39 -9.62
CA ASP A 88 -7.02 8.43 -10.69
C ASP A 88 -5.86 8.22 -11.67
N LEU A 89 -4.97 9.21 -11.85
CA LEU A 89 -3.75 9.04 -12.67
C LEU A 89 -2.89 7.86 -12.18
N THR A 90 -2.89 7.58 -10.87
CA THR A 90 -2.10 6.47 -10.29
C THR A 90 -2.62 5.09 -10.69
N ARG A 91 -3.80 5.01 -11.34
CA ARG A 91 -4.33 3.78 -11.98
C ARG A 91 -3.42 3.22 -13.03
N THR A 92 -2.62 4.09 -13.62
CA THR A 92 -1.71 3.72 -14.67
C THR A 92 -0.30 3.81 -14.14
N GLY A 93 0.56 2.86 -14.53
CA GLY A 93 1.96 2.82 -14.11
C GLY A 93 2.76 4.08 -14.49
N VAL A 94 2.18 4.95 -15.32
CA VAL A 94 2.70 6.25 -15.76
C VAL A 94 2.32 7.37 -14.78
N GLY A 95 1.04 7.48 -14.40
CA GLY A 95 0.57 8.62 -13.61
C GLY A 95 1.11 8.67 -12.17
N GLN A 96 1.56 7.53 -11.62
CA GLN A 96 2.30 7.47 -10.34
C GLN A 96 3.66 8.22 -10.35
N TRP A 97 4.21 8.49 -11.54
CA TRP A 97 5.43 9.27 -11.70
C TRP A 97 5.14 10.77 -11.82
N PHE A 98 3.94 11.14 -12.27
CA PHE A 98 3.51 12.54 -12.23
C PHE A 98 3.05 12.95 -10.83
N LEU A 99 2.15 12.18 -10.20
CA LEU A 99 1.72 12.39 -8.82
C LEU A 99 2.65 11.65 -7.86
N HIS A 100 3.69 12.34 -7.40
CA HIS A 100 4.69 11.75 -6.51
C HIS A 100 4.18 11.58 -5.08
N THR A 101 3.38 12.51 -4.58
CA THR A 101 2.84 12.45 -3.22
C THR A 101 1.49 13.13 -3.18
N LEU A 102 0.53 12.53 -2.49
CA LEU A 102 -0.77 13.11 -2.19
C LEU A 102 -0.96 13.10 -0.68
N ALA A 103 -1.39 14.21 -0.11
CA ALA A 103 -1.70 14.31 1.30
C ALA A 103 -3.01 15.06 1.54
N LEU A 104 -3.75 14.64 2.56
CA LEU A 104 -4.96 15.31 3.06
C LEU A 104 -4.67 15.86 4.45
N ALA A 105 -5.15 17.06 4.74
CA ALA A 105 -4.95 17.73 6.02
C ALA A 105 -6.25 18.30 6.58
N ARG A 106 -6.34 18.32 7.91
CA ARG A 106 -7.41 18.92 8.67
C ARG A 106 -6.83 19.56 9.92
N ASP A 107 -7.20 20.80 10.23
CA ASP A 107 -6.71 21.51 11.41
C ASP A 107 -5.17 21.51 11.51
N ASP A 108 -4.48 21.69 10.37
CA ASP A 108 -3.00 21.60 10.19
C ASP A 108 -2.36 20.22 10.49
N GLU A 109 -3.15 19.18 10.70
CA GLU A 109 -2.69 17.80 10.89
C GLU A 109 -2.89 16.94 9.64
N TRP A 110 -1.92 16.06 9.36
CA TRP A 110 -2.02 15.10 8.27
C TRP A 110 -3.03 13.98 8.60
N VAL A 111 -4.04 13.85 7.73
CA VAL A 111 -5.04 12.79 7.81
C VAL A 111 -4.62 11.58 6.97
N LEU A 112 -4.08 11.83 5.78
CA LEU A 112 -3.58 10.84 4.83
C LEU A 112 -2.30 11.38 4.20
N VAL A 113 -1.29 10.52 4.02
CA VAL A 113 -0.14 10.77 3.14
C VAL A 113 0.10 9.52 2.31
N ALA A 114 0.11 9.63 0.99
CA ALA A 114 0.35 8.53 0.07
C ALA A 114 1.45 8.89 -0.92
N VAL A 115 2.36 7.95 -1.18
CA VAL A 115 3.39 8.04 -2.22
C VAL A 115 3.11 6.91 -3.20
N PRO A 116 2.36 7.17 -4.29
CA PRO A 116 1.80 6.14 -5.15
C PRO A 116 2.83 5.13 -5.68
N HIS A 117 4.02 5.61 -6.02
CA HIS A 117 5.10 4.79 -6.60
C HIS A 117 5.97 4.04 -5.57
N SER A 118 5.81 4.27 -4.25
CA SER A 118 6.66 3.64 -3.21
C SER A 118 5.92 2.69 -2.26
N ARG A 119 4.63 2.39 -2.51
CA ARG A 119 3.75 1.63 -1.62
C ARG A 119 3.65 2.21 -0.20
N PHE A 120 3.99 3.48 -0.03
CA PHE A 120 3.89 4.16 1.26
C PHE A 120 2.52 4.83 1.37
N VAL A 121 1.80 4.48 2.43
CA VAL A 121 0.58 5.16 2.87
C VAL A 121 0.66 5.32 4.38
N ALA A 122 0.40 6.52 4.87
CA ALA A 122 0.25 6.84 6.28
C ALA A 122 -1.14 7.43 6.52
N LEU A 123 -1.80 6.99 7.57
CA LEU A 123 -3.15 7.39 7.94
C LEU A 123 -3.16 7.86 9.40
N SER A 124 -3.93 8.91 9.69
CA SER A 124 -4.14 9.35 11.07
C SER A 124 -4.80 8.24 11.91
N ASN A 125 -4.35 8.08 13.15
CA ASN A 125 -4.88 7.10 14.10
C ASN A 125 -6.21 7.51 14.74
N ALA A 126 -6.80 8.64 14.35
CA ALA A 126 -8.12 9.04 14.84
C ALA A 126 -9.18 7.99 14.44
N SER A 127 -9.98 7.50 15.40
CA SER A 127 -10.91 6.39 15.18
C SER A 127 -11.89 6.62 14.02
N ARG A 128 -12.37 7.87 13.85
CA ARG A 128 -13.25 8.24 12.73
C ARG A 128 -12.59 8.11 11.36
N VAL A 129 -11.29 8.43 11.27
CA VAL A 129 -10.51 8.36 10.03
C VAL A 129 -10.31 6.90 9.64
N ARG A 130 -9.94 6.06 10.62
CA ARG A 130 -9.77 4.63 10.43
C ARG A 130 -11.07 3.94 10.00
N ALA A 131 -12.20 4.27 10.63
CA ALA A 131 -13.50 3.72 10.25
C ALA A 131 -13.86 4.08 8.79
N ALA A 132 -13.78 5.37 8.42
CA ALA A 132 -14.08 5.83 7.07
C ALA A 132 -13.17 5.19 6.01
N ALA A 133 -11.88 5.06 6.31
CA ALA A 133 -10.92 4.40 5.41
C ALA A 133 -11.17 2.88 5.31
N SER A 134 -11.51 2.21 6.41
CA SER A 134 -11.86 0.79 6.40
C SER A 134 -13.08 0.51 5.52
N ASP A 135 -14.15 1.31 5.68
CA ASP A 135 -15.37 1.19 4.89
C ASP A 135 -15.09 1.44 3.39
N ALA A 136 -14.22 2.40 3.08
CA ALA A 136 -13.82 2.72 1.71
C ALA A 136 -12.97 1.64 1.04
N LEU A 137 -12.18 0.89 1.83
CA LEU A 137 -11.28 -0.15 1.35
C LEU A 137 -11.97 -1.52 1.22
N ALA A 138 -13.06 -1.76 1.95
CA ALA A 138 -13.78 -3.03 1.97
C ALA A 138 -14.17 -3.56 0.57
N PRO A 139 -14.65 -2.74 -0.40
CA PRO A 139 -14.97 -3.22 -1.75
C PRO A 139 -13.76 -3.75 -2.54
N TYR A 140 -12.55 -3.39 -2.13
CA TYR A 140 -11.29 -3.73 -2.80
C TYR A 140 -10.57 -4.92 -2.15
N TYR A 141 -11.21 -5.61 -1.21
CA TYR A 141 -10.58 -6.65 -0.38
C TYR A 141 -9.28 -6.13 0.27
N ALA A 142 -9.27 -4.83 0.60
CA ALA A 142 -8.16 -4.15 1.24
C ALA A 142 -8.53 -3.83 2.69
N ALA A 143 -7.54 -3.88 3.56
CA ALA A 143 -7.70 -3.68 4.99
C ALA A 143 -6.68 -2.67 5.52
N LEU A 144 -7.09 -1.89 6.52
CA LEU A 144 -6.13 -1.15 7.33
C LEU A 144 -5.45 -2.13 8.28
N VAL A 145 -4.16 -2.28 8.10
CA VAL A 145 -3.31 -3.03 9.02
C VAL A 145 -2.56 -2.01 9.85
N ASP A 146 -2.52 -2.19 11.16
CA ASP A 146 -1.64 -1.39 12.00
C ASP A 146 -0.19 -1.53 11.53
N GLY A 147 0.60 -0.46 11.66
CA GLY A 147 2.02 -0.51 11.36
C GLY A 147 2.67 -1.60 12.21
N GLU A 148 2.95 -2.75 11.59
CA GLU A 148 3.47 -3.93 12.29
C GLU A 148 4.79 -3.57 12.99
N GLU A 149 4.93 -4.03 14.23
CA GLU A 149 6.26 -4.22 14.79
C GLU A 149 7.03 -5.14 13.83
N THR A 150 8.17 -4.65 13.33
CA THR A 150 9.04 -5.48 12.50
C THR A 150 9.61 -6.58 13.38
N LEU A 151 9.06 -7.79 13.29
CA LEU A 151 9.58 -8.96 13.97
C LEU A 151 10.70 -9.55 13.12
N SER A 152 11.89 -9.70 13.68
CA SER A 152 13.03 -10.27 12.97
C SER A 152 13.81 -11.21 13.86
N TRP A 153 14.19 -12.37 13.33
CA TRP A 153 14.99 -13.36 14.04
C TRP A 153 15.79 -14.21 13.04
N THR A 154 16.69 -15.03 13.57
CA THR A 154 17.57 -15.87 12.77
C THR A 154 17.28 -17.35 13.02
N ASP A 155 17.26 -18.14 11.95
CA ASP A 155 17.17 -19.61 11.98
C ASP A 155 18.28 -20.18 11.10
N GLY A 156 19.38 -20.61 11.73
CA GLY A 156 20.62 -20.99 11.05
C GLY A 156 21.26 -19.79 10.35
N ASP A 157 21.51 -19.91 9.05
CA ASP A 157 22.08 -18.82 8.23
C ASP A 157 21.02 -17.92 7.59
N ARG A 158 19.75 -18.09 7.95
CA ARG A 158 18.62 -17.35 7.38
C ARG A 158 18.10 -16.32 8.37
N THR A 159 17.86 -15.11 7.88
CA THR A 159 17.10 -14.10 8.62
C THR A 159 15.67 -14.14 8.16
N LEU A 160 14.74 -14.30 9.11
CA LEU A 160 13.31 -14.23 8.88
C LEU A 160 12.82 -12.89 9.41
N THR A 161 11.92 -12.24 8.67
CA THR A 161 11.33 -10.97 9.07
C THR A 161 9.86 -10.94 8.71
N ILE A 162 9.00 -10.54 9.64
CA ILE A 162 7.62 -10.13 9.34
C ILE A 162 7.62 -8.61 9.27
N ARG A 163 7.23 -8.10 8.10
CA ARG A 163 7.10 -6.66 7.85
C ARG A 163 6.12 -6.41 6.73
N ASN A 164 5.39 -5.31 6.83
CA ASN A 164 4.50 -4.82 5.78
C ASN A 164 3.57 -5.92 5.26
N GLY A 165 3.03 -6.76 6.16
CA GLY A 165 2.11 -7.83 5.78
C GLY A 165 2.74 -8.95 4.96
N SER A 166 4.05 -9.13 5.08
CA SER A 166 4.79 -10.19 4.40
C SER A 166 5.75 -10.86 5.36
N ILE A 167 5.88 -12.18 5.24
CA ILE A 167 7.03 -12.90 5.78
C ILE A 167 8.13 -12.91 4.73
N CYS A 168 9.30 -12.42 5.09
CA CYS A 168 10.50 -12.40 4.27
C CYS A 168 11.53 -13.36 4.86
N VAL A 169 12.23 -14.08 3.98
CA VAL A 169 13.36 -14.94 4.33
C VAL A 169 14.54 -14.53 3.47
N ASP A 170 15.61 -14.09 4.13
CA ASP A 170 16.86 -13.66 3.53
C ASP A 170 17.98 -14.66 3.88
N GLY A 171 18.74 -15.13 2.89
CA GLY A 171 19.85 -16.06 3.06
C GLY A 171 20.72 -16.22 1.80
N ASP A 172 22.02 -16.48 1.96
CA ASP A 172 23.00 -16.73 0.88
C ASP A 172 22.92 -15.75 -0.31
N GLY A 173 22.73 -14.45 -0.03
CA GLY A 173 22.66 -13.40 -1.05
C GLY A 173 21.35 -13.33 -1.85
N SER A 174 20.31 -14.04 -1.42
CA SER A 174 18.96 -13.99 -1.99
C SER A 174 17.91 -13.73 -0.91
N GLY A 175 16.83 -13.03 -1.29
CA GLY A 175 15.73 -12.68 -0.41
C GLY A 175 14.39 -12.92 -1.08
N HIS A 176 13.47 -13.54 -0.36
CA HIS A 176 12.12 -13.83 -0.85
C HIS A 176 11.09 -13.42 0.18
N CYS A 177 10.01 -12.77 -0.26
CA CYS A 177 8.89 -12.37 0.59
C CYS A 177 7.60 -12.97 0.07
N TRP A 178 6.72 -13.37 0.98
CA TRP A 178 5.39 -13.91 0.68
C TRP A 178 4.33 -13.13 1.46
N PRO A 179 3.25 -12.69 0.81
CA PRO A 179 2.21 -11.88 1.44
C PRO A 179 1.37 -12.72 2.41
N LEU A 180 1.22 -12.25 3.65
CA LEU A 180 0.48 -12.93 4.71
C LEU A 180 -1.03 -13.00 4.42
N SER A 181 -1.56 -12.19 3.51
CA SER A 181 -2.95 -12.26 3.02
C SER A 181 -3.30 -13.60 2.34
N ARG A 182 -2.28 -14.44 2.07
CA ARG A 182 -2.44 -15.78 1.50
C ARG A 182 -2.35 -16.90 2.54
N VAL A 183 -2.17 -16.59 3.82
CA VAL A 183 -2.16 -17.59 4.89
C VAL A 183 -3.60 -17.90 5.26
N GLU A 184 -3.98 -19.17 5.15
CA GLU A 184 -5.33 -19.66 5.50
C GLU A 184 -5.38 -20.28 6.90
N ALA A 185 -4.24 -20.78 7.38
CA ALA A 185 -4.15 -21.43 8.68
C ALA A 185 -2.81 -21.11 9.36
N VAL A 186 -2.88 -20.88 10.67
CA VAL A 186 -1.74 -20.69 11.56
C VAL A 186 -1.88 -21.72 12.67
N GLU A 187 -0.83 -22.51 12.91
CA GLU A 187 -0.81 -23.52 13.97
C GLU A 187 0.48 -23.38 14.77
N ARG A 188 0.34 -23.25 16.10
CA ARG A 188 1.47 -23.26 17.04
C ARG A 188 1.87 -24.73 17.29
N VAL A 189 3.11 -25.09 16.97
CA VAL A 189 3.61 -26.47 17.03
C VAL A 189 4.85 -26.57 17.92
N GLY A 190 4.69 -27.19 19.09
CA GLY A 190 5.75 -27.25 20.09
C GLY A 190 6.22 -25.86 20.51
N GLU A 191 7.38 -25.76 21.15
CA GLU A 191 7.84 -24.48 21.74
C GLU A 191 8.33 -23.46 20.70
N ARG A 192 8.70 -23.87 19.48
CA ARG A 192 9.52 -23.03 18.59
C ARG A 192 9.05 -22.97 17.14
N THR A 193 7.89 -23.53 16.81
CA THR A 193 7.46 -23.60 15.42
C THR A 193 6.06 -23.02 15.23
N VAL A 194 5.91 -22.17 14.22
CA VAL A 194 4.62 -21.77 13.66
C VAL A 194 4.48 -22.46 12.30
N ARG A 195 3.43 -23.26 12.13
CA ARG A 195 3.09 -23.90 10.85
C ARG A 195 2.07 -23.03 10.11
N LEU A 196 2.33 -22.81 8.83
CA LEU A 196 1.52 -21.96 7.96
C LEU A 196 0.87 -22.80 6.87
N GLY A 197 -0.45 -22.76 6.80
CA GLY A 197 -1.24 -23.24 5.68
C GLY A 197 -1.41 -22.10 4.67
N TRP A 198 -1.01 -22.33 3.43
CA TRP A 198 -1.07 -21.30 2.37
C TRP A 198 -2.19 -21.62 1.38
N ALA A 199 -2.92 -20.59 0.98
CA ALA A 199 -3.88 -20.65 -0.12
C ALA A 199 -3.20 -21.17 -1.39
N ASP A 200 -3.84 -22.15 -2.00
CA ASP A 200 -3.33 -22.85 -3.16
C ASP A 200 -3.10 -21.85 -4.31
N ARG A 201 -2.00 -22.00 -5.07
CA ARG A 201 -1.57 -21.01 -6.10
C ARG A 201 -2.53 -20.90 -7.30
N SER A 202 -3.71 -21.52 -7.24
CA SER A 202 -4.47 -22.04 -8.37
C SER A 202 -5.72 -21.24 -8.73
N HIS A 203 -5.68 -19.90 -8.63
CA HIS A 203 -6.62 -19.07 -9.39
C HIS A 203 -6.10 -18.83 -10.82
N GLY A 204 -6.56 -19.67 -11.76
CA GLY A 204 -6.49 -19.46 -13.20
C GLY A 204 -5.46 -20.31 -13.98
N PRO A 205 -5.80 -20.84 -15.17
CA PRO A 205 -4.91 -21.67 -16.00
C PRO A 205 -3.68 -20.91 -16.53
N VAL A 206 -3.75 -19.58 -16.68
CA VAL A 206 -2.64 -18.73 -17.14
C VAL A 206 -1.57 -18.54 -16.06
N ARG A 207 -1.94 -18.53 -14.77
CA ARG A 207 -1.00 -18.35 -13.64
C ARG A 207 -0.12 -19.61 -13.42
N ARG A 208 -0.63 -20.80 -13.76
CA ARG A 208 0.15 -22.06 -13.76
C ARG A 208 1.30 -22.06 -14.76
N ALA A 209 1.18 -21.32 -15.86
CA ALA A 209 2.22 -21.22 -16.87
C ALA A 209 3.32 -20.21 -16.46
N VAL A 210 2.93 -19.06 -15.88
CA VAL A 210 3.87 -18.02 -15.43
C VAL A 210 4.65 -18.46 -14.18
N GLY A 211 4.01 -19.14 -13.22
CA GLY A 211 4.68 -19.68 -12.03
C GLY A 211 5.64 -20.85 -12.30
N ARG A 212 5.64 -21.42 -13.52
CA ARG A 212 6.65 -22.40 -13.96
C ARG A 212 7.85 -21.74 -14.66
N LEU A 213 7.68 -20.53 -15.19
CA LEU A 213 8.74 -19.76 -15.86
C LEU A 213 9.52 -18.89 -14.86
N LEU A 214 8.85 -18.35 -13.84
CA LEU A 214 9.49 -17.68 -12.72
C LEU A 214 9.67 -18.71 -11.60
N ARG A 215 10.91 -19.08 -11.28
CA ARG A 215 11.26 -19.98 -10.17
C ARG A 215 11.04 -19.28 -8.81
N THR A 216 9.82 -18.83 -8.52
CA THR A 216 9.50 -18.27 -7.21
C THR A 216 9.45 -19.43 -6.21
N PRO A 217 10.35 -19.47 -5.21
CA PRO A 217 10.36 -20.55 -4.23
C PRO A 217 9.01 -20.68 -3.54
N ASN A 218 8.69 -21.90 -3.10
CA ASN A 218 7.48 -22.16 -2.33
C ASN A 218 7.52 -21.36 -1.03
N PRO A 219 6.37 -20.84 -0.57
CA PRO A 219 6.31 -20.17 0.71
C PRO A 219 6.70 -21.12 1.85
N PRO A 220 7.22 -20.61 2.98
CA PRO A 220 7.60 -21.44 4.11
C PRO A 220 6.34 -22.03 4.79
N GLU A 221 6.23 -23.35 4.82
CA GLU A 221 5.17 -24.05 5.58
C GLU A 221 5.46 -24.08 7.09
N ARG A 222 6.71 -23.82 7.47
CA ARG A 222 7.17 -23.84 8.86
C ARG A 222 8.10 -22.67 9.10
N VAL A 223 7.83 -21.97 10.18
CA VAL A 223 8.61 -20.85 10.68
C VAL A 223 9.17 -21.26 12.04
N VAL A 224 10.50 -21.41 12.11
CA VAL A 224 11.19 -21.75 13.36
C VAL A 224 11.66 -20.46 14.02
N VAL A 225 11.35 -20.31 15.30
CA VAL A 225 11.66 -19.12 16.12
C VAL A 225 12.57 -19.49 17.29
N PRO A 226 13.15 -18.51 18.01
CA PRO A 226 14.07 -18.77 19.13
C PRO A 226 13.42 -19.48 20.32
N ASP A 227 12.19 -19.11 20.67
CA ASP A 227 11.50 -19.52 21.89
C ASP A 227 9.97 -19.45 21.75
N GLU A 228 9.26 -19.87 22.80
CA GLU A 228 7.81 -19.93 22.88
C GLU A 228 7.14 -18.55 22.85
N GLU A 229 7.75 -17.56 23.51
CA GLU A 229 7.23 -16.18 23.51
C GLU A 229 7.27 -15.58 22.09
N THR A 230 8.38 -15.79 21.37
CA THR A 230 8.50 -15.37 19.97
C THR A 230 7.53 -16.14 19.08
N ARG A 231 7.28 -17.43 19.36
CA ARG A 231 6.33 -18.26 18.59
C ARG A 231 4.93 -17.66 18.67
N ASP A 232 4.52 -17.31 19.88
CA ASP A 232 3.19 -16.75 20.13
C ASP A 232 3.08 -15.35 19.53
N THR A 233 4.09 -14.50 19.72
CA THR A 233 4.14 -13.17 19.11
C THR A 233 4.05 -13.23 17.58
N VAL A 234 4.78 -14.15 16.94
CA VAL A 234 4.75 -14.35 15.49
C VAL A 234 3.39 -14.88 15.03
N ALA A 235 2.82 -15.86 15.72
CA ALA A 235 1.53 -16.42 15.38
C ALA A 235 0.41 -15.37 15.52
N ASP A 236 0.41 -14.62 16.62
CA ASP A 236 -0.55 -13.55 16.90
C ASP A 236 -0.47 -12.43 15.85
N ALA A 237 0.75 -12.03 15.45
CA ALA A 237 0.94 -11.04 14.38
C ALA A 237 0.33 -11.51 13.05
N ILE A 238 0.59 -12.76 12.65
CA ILE A 238 0.04 -13.32 11.40
C ILE A 238 -1.49 -13.47 11.48
N GLU A 239 -2.02 -13.92 12.61
CA GLU A 239 -3.46 -14.07 12.83
C GLU A 239 -4.17 -12.70 12.84
N SER A 240 -3.60 -11.69 13.49
CA SER A 240 -4.08 -10.30 13.49
C SER A 240 -4.08 -9.72 12.08
N PHE A 241 -3.00 -9.93 11.33
CA PHE A 241 -2.92 -9.53 9.93
C PHE A 241 -4.04 -10.17 9.11
N ARG A 242 -4.23 -11.49 9.23
CA ARG A 242 -5.28 -12.22 8.50
C ARG A 242 -6.68 -11.71 8.88
N ALA A 243 -6.96 -11.55 10.17
CA ALA A 243 -8.26 -11.08 10.65
C ALA A 243 -8.62 -9.70 10.10
N SER A 244 -7.62 -8.87 9.79
CA SER A 244 -7.86 -7.56 9.17
C SER A 244 -8.51 -7.67 7.78
N TYR A 245 -8.32 -8.77 7.05
CA TYR A 245 -8.90 -9.03 5.72
C TYR A 245 -10.21 -9.82 5.75
N GLU A 246 -10.65 -10.29 6.92
CA GLU A 246 -11.95 -10.97 7.04
C GLU A 246 -13.06 -9.92 7.18
N PRO A 247 -14.07 -9.92 6.30
CA PRO A 247 -15.17 -8.96 6.39
C PRO A 247 -15.91 -9.12 7.73
N SER A 248 -16.18 -7.99 8.38
CA SER A 248 -16.95 -7.91 9.63
C SER A 248 -18.45 -8.10 9.42
#